data_AF-A0A8X6RWI4-F1
#
_entry.id   AF-A0A8X6RWI4-F1
#
_cell.length_a   1.000
_cell.length_b   1.000
_cell.length_c   1.000
_cell.angle_alpha   90.00
_cell.angle_beta   90.00
_cell.angle_gamma   90.00
#
_symmetry.space_group_name_H-M   'P 1'
#
loop_
_entity.id
_entity.type
_entity.pdbx_description
1 polymer ?
#
loop_
_entity_poly.entity_id
_entity_poly.type
_entity_poly.pdbx_seq_one_letter_code
_entity_poly.pdbx_strand_id
1 'polypeptide(L)'
;MLMFGEATLHYDEFRGARSDYEDPEFVKYIFEGIVSNRIDEENQQKEETLREFELQKIGLQNETQRVVNPQTLPQTKIELKKLLPTFNPEVDNLDLFLTLFERQMKLLDLSEDLWVPPISLVPYLVM
;
A
#
# COMPACT_ATOMS: atom_id res chain seq x y z
N MET A 1 -26.82 78.28 13.32
CA MET A 1 -28.09 77.53 13.46
C MET A 1 -27.81 76.10 13.01
N LEU A 2 -27.58 75.20 13.95
CA LEU A 2 -27.42 73.77 13.70
C LEU A 2 -28.56 73.07 14.44
N MET A 3 -29.47 72.49 13.67
CA MET A 3 -30.60 71.70 14.16
C MET A 3 -30.12 70.27 14.35
N PHE A 4 -29.77 69.89 15.59
CA PHE A 4 -29.62 68.48 15.93
C PHE A 4 -30.98 67.96 16.39
N GLY A 5 -31.70 67.31 15.48
CA GLY A 5 -32.87 66.50 15.83
C GLY A 5 -32.39 65.23 16.50
N GLU A 6 -32.77 65.02 17.75
CA GLU A 6 -32.57 63.77 18.47
C GLU A 6 -33.42 62.68 17.81
N ALA A 7 -32.76 61.69 17.20
CA ALA A 7 -33.43 60.45 16.80
C ALA A 7 -33.56 59.57 18.04
N THR A 8 -34.72 59.61 18.68
CA THR A 8 -35.17 58.60 19.64
C THR A 8 -35.22 57.24 18.94
N LEU A 9 -34.23 56.38 19.19
CA LEU A 9 -34.24 54.99 18.76
C LEU A 9 -35.38 54.24 19.48
N HIS A 10 -36.42 53.89 18.72
CA HIS A 10 -37.55 53.09 19.17
C HIS A 10 -37.06 51.64 19.36
N TYR A 11 -36.92 51.21 20.62
CA TYR A 11 -36.39 49.90 21.02
C TYR A 11 -37.37 48.72 20.82
N ASP A 12 -38.28 48.77 19.85
CA ASP A 12 -39.37 47.78 19.74
C ASP A 12 -39.33 46.89 18.48
N GLU A 13 -38.34 47.02 17.60
CA GLU A 13 -38.39 46.35 16.29
C GLU A 13 -37.55 45.06 16.16
N PHE A 14 -36.94 44.56 17.26
CA PHE A 14 -36.13 43.33 17.24
C PHE A 14 -36.80 42.12 17.89
N ARG A 15 -38.14 42.04 17.90
CA ARG A 15 -38.86 40.89 18.47
C ARG A 15 -39.18 39.75 17.48
N GLY A 16 -38.73 39.86 16.23
CA GLY A 16 -39.12 38.92 15.16
C GLY A 16 -38.10 37.85 14.76
N ALA A 17 -36.89 37.84 15.35
CA ALA A 17 -35.79 36.97 14.92
C ALA A 17 -35.30 36.00 16.02
N ARG A 18 -36.22 35.55 16.87
CA ARG A 18 -36.01 34.45 17.84
C ARG A 18 -37.15 33.49 17.55
N SER A 19 -36.91 32.25 17.14
CA SER A 19 -36.74 31.17 18.12
C SER A 19 -36.72 29.77 17.49
N ASP A 20 -36.26 29.59 16.24
CA ASP A 20 -36.24 28.24 15.63
C ASP A 20 -35.34 27.28 16.45
N TYR A 21 -34.34 27.83 17.15
CA TYR A 21 -33.47 27.14 18.10
C TYR A 21 -34.07 26.90 19.50
N GLU A 22 -35.26 27.43 19.81
CA GLU A 22 -36.00 27.09 21.04
C GLU A 22 -37.14 26.10 20.75
N ASP A 23 -37.39 25.75 19.47
CA ASP A 23 -38.27 24.63 19.11
C ASP A 23 -37.56 23.30 19.44
N PRO A 24 -38.05 22.54 20.43
CA PRO A 24 -37.43 21.29 20.83
C PRO A 24 -37.45 20.24 19.71
N GLU A 25 -38.39 20.29 18.76
CA GLU A 25 -38.42 19.35 17.64
C GLU A 25 -37.32 19.65 16.63
N PHE A 26 -37.10 20.93 16.30
CA PHE A 26 -35.99 21.35 15.45
C PHE A 26 -34.63 20.99 16.06
N VAL A 27 -34.42 21.28 17.35
CA VAL A 27 -33.16 20.96 18.03
C VAL A 27 -32.92 19.45 18.08
N LYS A 28 -33.97 18.66 18.34
CA LYS A 28 -33.92 17.19 18.32
C LYS A 28 -33.56 16.66 16.94
N TYR A 29 -34.20 17.18 15.89
CA TYR A 29 -33.91 16.82 14.50
C TYR A 29 -32.45 17.10 14.11
N ILE A 30 -31.91 18.26 14.47
CA ILE A 30 -30.51 18.61 14.22
C ILE A 30 -29.56 17.68 14.97
N PHE A 31 -29.85 17.39 16.24
CA PHE A 31 -29.04 16.48 17.04
C PHE A 31 -29.04 15.06 16.48
N GLU A 32 -30.21 14.55 16.09
CA GLU A 32 -30.36 13.23 15.45
C GLU A 32 -29.59 13.16 14.12
N GLY A 33 -29.63 14.21 13.30
CA GLY A 33 -28.84 14.30 12.08
C GLY A 33 -27.33 14.27 12.33
N ILE A 34 -26.84 14.98 13.35
CA ILE A 34 -25.41 14.98 13.72
C ILE A 34 -24.98 13.59 14.21
N VAL A 35 -25.80 12.94 15.05
CA VAL A 35 -25.50 11.60 15.56
C VAL A 35 -25.49 10.58 14.42
N SER A 36 -26.49 10.62 13.54
CA SER A 36 -26.55 9.72 12.38
C SER A 36 -25.33 9.87 11.48
N ASN A 37 -24.98 11.10 11.10
CA ASN A 37 -23.80 11.36 10.27
C ASN A 37 -22.51 10.80 10.88
N ARG A 38 -22.32 10.95 12.19
CA ARG A 38 -21.13 10.43 12.87
C ARG A 38 -21.08 8.90 12.90
N ILE A 39 -22.24 8.26 13.08
CA ILE A 39 -22.34 6.80 13.02
C ILE A 39 -22.02 6.32 11.60
N ASP A 40 -22.53 6.99 10.58
CA ASP A 40 -22.29 6.64 9.18
C ASP A 40 -20.82 6.84 8.79
N GLU A 41 -20.20 7.95 9.23
CA GLU A 41 -18.76 8.20 9.05
C GLU A 41 -17.90 7.12 9.74
N GLU A 42 -18.24 6.73 10.98
CA GLU A 42 -17.50 5.68 11.70
C GLU A 42 -17.66 4.31 11.02
N ASN A 43 -18.85 3.99 10.52
CA ASN A 43 -19.11 2.76 9.78
C ASN A 43 -18.35 2.73 8.45
N GLN A 44 -18.33 3.86 7.73
CA GLN A 44 -17.58 3.97 6.49
C GLN A 44 -16.08 3.79 6.73
N GLN A 45 -15.52 4.44 7.75
CA GLN A 45 -14.11 4.27 8.11
C GLN A 45 -13.77 2.81 8.47
N LYS A 46 -14.66 2.12 9.19
CA LYS A 46 -14.48 0.69 9.49
C LYS A 46 -14.50 -0.17 8.24
N GLU A 47 -15.42 0.09 7.30
CA GLU A 47 -15.50 -0.64 6.04
C GLU A 47 -14.25 -0.42 5.18
N GLU A 48 -13.80 0.84 5.07
CA GLU A 48 -12.56 1.20 4.36
C GLU A 48 -11.35 0.50 4.98
N THR A 49 -11.23 0.53 6.32
CA THR A 49 -10.14 -0.14 7.04
C THR A 49 -10.17 -1.65 6.83
N LEU A 50 -11.35 -2.28 6.86
CA LEU A 50 -11.51 -3.72 6.59
C LEU A 50 -11.09 -4.07 5.16
N ARG A 51 -11.51 -3.26 4.18
CA ARG A 51 -11.13 -3.43 2.78
C ARG A 51 -9.63 -3.30 2.58
N GLU A 52 -9.00 -2.31 3.19
CA GLU A 52 -7.54 -2.13 3.16
C GLU A 52 -6.82 -3.34 3.77
N PHE A 53 -7.30 -3.85 4.90
CA PHE A 53 -6.75 -5.04 5.54
C PHE A 53 -6.87 -6.27 4.63
N GLU A 54 -8.02 -6.48 3.98
CA GLU A 54 -8.22 -7.58 3.03
C GLU A 54 -7.28 -7.47 1.82
N LEU A 55 -7.13 -6.26 1.25
CA LEU A 55 -6.17 -6.01 0.17
C LEU A 55 -4.73 -6.30 0.59
N GLN A 56 -4.35 -5.90 1.81
CA GLN A 56 -3.02 -6.14 2.34
C GLN A 56 -2.79 -7.65 2.56
N LYS A 57 -3.79 -8.39 3.06
CA LYS A 57 -3.76 -9.84 3.19
C LYS A 57 -3.59 -10.53 1.83
N ILE A 58 -4.33 -10.11 0.81
CA ILE A 58 -4.20 -10.63 -0.56
C ILE A 58 -2.81 -10.30 -1.13
N GLY A 59 -2.32 -9.07 -0.88
CA GLY A 59 -0.97 -8.64 -1.27
C GLY A 59 0.12 -9.54 -0.70
N LEU A 60 0.07 -9.81 0.61
CA LEU A 60 1.00 -10.72 1.29
C LEU A 60 0.87 -12.16 0.80
N GLN A 61 -0.34 -12.66 0.54
CA GLN A 61 -0.54 -13.99 -0.04
C GLN A 61 0.04 -14.07 -1.45
N ASN A 62 -0.14 -13.04 -2.28
CA ASN A 62 0.42 -12.98 -3.62
C ASN A 62 1.95 -12.85 -3.60
N GLU A 63 2.52 -12.09 -2.66
CA GLU A 63 3.96 -12.02 -2.45
C GLU A 63 4.52 -13.37 -2.01
N THR A 64 3.87 -14.03 -1.05
CA THR A 64 4.23 -15.38 -0.61
C THR A 64 4.12 -16.38 -1.78
N GLN A 65 3.07 -16.29 -2.60
CA GLN A 65 2.94 -17.10 -3.80
C GLN A 65 3.97 -16.74 -4.88
N ARG A 66 4.44 -15.49 -4.98
CA ARG A 66 5.54 -15.12 -5.88
C ARG A 66 6.89 -15.68 -5.42
N VAL A 67 7.09 -15.76 -4.10
CA VAL A 67 8.26 -16.39 -3.49
C VAL A 67 8.20 -17.93 -3.61
N VAL A 68 7.00 -18.52 -3.52
CA VAL A 68 6.78 -19.98 -3.58
C VAL A 68 6.54 -20.49 -5.00
N ASN A 69 6.20 -19.64 -5.97
CA ASN A 69 6.07 -20.03 -7.37
C ASN A 69 7.45 -19.97 -8.05
N PRO A 70 8.12 -21.10 -8.31
CA PRO A 70 9.37 -21.12 -9.07
C PRO A 70 9.21 -20.61 -10.51
N GLN A 71 7.99 -20.30 -10.98
CA GLN A 71 7.74 -19.69 -12.28
C GLN A 71 7.64 -18.16 -12.27
N THR A 72 7.64 -17.51 -11.11
CA THR A 72 7.79 -16.04 -10.98
C THR A 72 9.18 -15.63 -10.52
N LEU A 73 10.19 -16.47 -10.78
CA LEU A 73 11.49 -15.89 -11.13
C LEU A 73 11.20 -14.79 -12.15
N PRO A 74 11.60 -13.54 -11.89
CA PRO A 74 11.31 -12.46 -12.81
C PRO A 74 11.76 -12.91 -14.20
N GLN A 75 11.11 -12.39 -15.23
CA GLN A 75 11.55 -12.57 -16.62
C GLN A 75 13.00 -12.12 -16.88
N THR A 76 13.79 -11.81 -15.87
CA THR A 76 15.15 -12.30 -15.76
C THR A 76 15.23 -13.84 -15.88
N LYS A 77 14.97 -14.34 -17.10
CA LYS A 77 16.03 -15.07 -17.81
C LYS A 77 17.24 -14.14 -17.87
N ILE A 78 17.85 -13.86 -16.71
CA ILE A 78 19.25 -13.56 -16.64
C ILE A 78 19.84 -14.79 -17.29
N GLU A 79 20.34 -14.62 -18.51
CA GLU A 79 21.13 -15.65 -19.13
C GLU A 79 22.30 -15.84 -18.17
N LEU A 80 22.22 -16.82 -17.28
CA LEU A 80 23.30 -17.18 -16.38
C LEU A 80 24.59 -17.39 -17.19
N LYS A 81 24.45 -17.81 -18.46
CA LYS A 81 25.50 -17.84 -19.49
C LYS A 81 26.23 -16.51 -19.76
N LYS A 82 25.56 -15.36 -19.56
CA LYS A 82 26.15 -14.02 -19.68
C LYS A 82 26.83 -13.56 -18.40
N LEU A 83 26.41 -14.06 -17.24
CA LEU A 83 26.96 -13.65 -15.94
C LEU A 83 28.08 -14.56 -15.45
N LEU A 84 28.03 -15.83 -15.81
CA LEU A 84 29.03 -16.82 -15.45
C LEU A 84 30.01 -17.01 -16.61
N PRO A 85 31.32 -17.06 -16.32
CA PRO A 85 32.28 -17.53 -17.30
C PRO A 85 31.95 -18.98 -17.70
N THR A 86 32.18 -19.33 -18.96
CA THR A 86 32.08 -20.72 -19.42
C THR A 86 33.10 -21.56 -18.65
N PHE A 87 32.67 -22.70 -18.12
CA PHE A 87 33.53 -23.61 -17.37
C PHE A 87 34.03 -24.75 -18.27
N ASN A 88 35.34 -24.95 -18.30
CA ASN A 88 36.00 -26.08 -18.92
C ASN A 88 36.61 -27.01 -17.83
N PRO A 89 36.08 -28.23 -17.63
CA PRO A 89 36.56 -29.12 -16.58
C PRO A 89 38.01 -29.59 -16.76
N GLU A 90 38.57 -29.50 -17.97
CA GLU A 90 39.94 -29.93 -18.28
C GLU A 90 41.00 -28.87 -17.93
N VAL A 91 40.59 -27.60 -17.81
CA VAL A 91 41.51 -26.46 -17.70
C VAL A 91 41.19 -25.55 -16.52
N ASP A 92 39.91 -25.38 -16.20
CA ASP A 92 39.46 -24.43 -15.20
C ASP A 92 39.43 -25.01 -13.79
N ASN A 93 39.71 -24.16 -12.82
CA ASN A 93 39.64 -24.52 -11.41
C ASN A 93 38.18 -24.51 -10.93
N LEU A 94 37.69 -25.68 -10.48
CA LEU A 94 36.32 -25.87 -10.01
C LEU A 94 35.99 -24.99 -8.79
N ASP A 95 36.88 -24.88 -7.82
CA ASP A 95 36.66 -24.11 -6.59
C ASP A 95 36.49 -22.61 -6.91
N LEU A 96 37.29 -22.11 -7.85
CA LEU A 96 37.19 -20.73 -8.32
C LEU A 96 35.85 -20.49 -9.06
N PHE A 97 35.45 -21.43 -9.91
CA PHE A 97 34.17 -21.35 -10.61
C PHE A 97 32.98 -21.32 -9.64
N LEU A 98 32.97 -22.20 -8.63
CA LEU A 98 31.92 -22.24 -7.61
C LEU A 98 31.88 -20.96 -6.75
N THR A 99 33.05 -20.40 -6.42
CA THR A 99 33.14 -19.12 -5.70
C THR A 99 32.54 -17.97 -6.51
N LEU A 100 32.83 -17.92 -7.82
CA LEU A 100 32.25 -16.92 -8.72
C LEU A 100 30.76 -17.11 -8.87
N PHE A 101 30.30 -18.36 -9.02
CA PHE A 101 28.88 -18.70 -9.08
C PHE A 101 28.13 -18.20 -7.83
N GLU A 102 28.59 -18.56 -6.64
CA GLU A 102 27.97 -18.16 -5.38
C GLU A 102 27.88 -16.63 -5.25
N ARG A 103 28.95 -15.91 -5.61
CA ARG A 103 28.96 -14.45 -5.59
C ARG A 103 27.94 -13.86 -6.57
N GLN A 104 27.82 -14.39 -7.78
CA GLN A 104 26.82 -13.92 -8.74
C GLN A 104 25.40 -14.20 -8.25
N MET A 105 25.14 -15.37 -7.67
CA MET A 105 23.81 -15.72 -7.14
C MET A 105 23.42 -14.83 -5.96
N LYS A 106 24.36 -14.52 -5.07
CA LYS A 106 24.15 -13.56 -3.96
C LYS A 106 23.90 -12.13 -4.46
N LEU A 107 24.59 -11.69 -5.51
CA LEU A 107 24.35 -10.36 -6.11
C LEU A 107 22.95 -10.22 -6.73
N LEU A 108 22.36 -11.35 -7.14
CA LEU A 108 21.01 -11.41 -7.70
C LEU A 108 19.93 -11.66 -6.66
N ASP A 109 20.29 -11.74 -5.38
CA ASP A 109 19.38 -12.04 -4.27
C ASP A 109 18.58 -13.34 -4.49
N LEU A 110 19.22 -14.33 -5.13
CA LEU A 110 18.59 -15.64 -5.39
C LEU A 110 18.71 -16.52 -4.15
N SER A 111 17.56 -17.00 -3.66
CA SER A 111 17.50 -17.98 -2.56
C SER A 111 18.35 -19.22 -2.85
N GLU A 112 19.06 -19.74 -1.84
CA GLU A 112 19.89 -20.94 -1.92
C GLU A 112 19.11 -22.18 -2.40
N ASP A 113 17.81 -22.24 -2.08
CA ASP A 113 16.90 -23.28 -2.53
C ASP A 113 16.74 -23.32 -4.07
N LEU A 114 17.04 -22.20 -4.75
CA LEU A 114 16.99 -22.04 -6.20
C LEU A 114 18.37 -22.21 -6.88
N TRP A 115 19.44 -22.55 -6.14
CA TRP A 115 20.78 -22.74 -6.69
C TRP A 115 20.98 -24.13 -7.32
N VAL A 116 20.19 -25.12 -6.90
CA VAL A 116 20.30 -26.52 -7.33
C VAL A 116 19.89 -26.74 -8.80
N PRO A 117 18.81 -26.14 -9.33
CA PRO A 117 18.46 -26.29 -10.74
C PRO A 117 19.57 -25.80 -11.70
N PRO A 118 20.19 -24.62 -11.50
CA PRO A 118 21.34 -24.14 -12.30
C PRO A 118 22.57 -25.07 -12.29
N ILE A 119 22.92 -25.67 -11.15
CA ILE A 119 24.12 -26.52 -11.03
C ILE A 119 23.97 -27.82 -11.84
N SER A 120 22.75 -28.39 -11.91
CA SER A 120 22.49 -29.57 -12.73
C SER A 120 22.57 -29.32 -14.24
N LEU A 121 22.62 -28.05 -14.68
CA LEU A 121 22.79 -27.64 -16.08
C LEU A 121 24.25 -27.41 -16.49
N VAL A 122 25.20 -27.43 -15.55
CA VAL A 122 26.64 -27.28 -15.82
C VAL A 122 27.18 -28.31 -16.85
N PRO A 123 26.71 -29.58 -16.90
CA PRO A 123 27.11 -30.52 -17.95
C PRO A 123 26.65 -30.12 -19.36
N TYR A 124 25.63 -29.27 -19.49
CA TYR A 124 25.06 -28.82 -20.77
C TYR A 124 25.61 -27.46 -21.25
N LEU A 125 26.55 -26.86 -20.51
CA LEU A 125 27.30 -25.68 -20.95
C LEU A 125 28.60 -26.04 -21.67
N VAL A 126 28.92 -27.34 -21.73
CA VAL A 126 30.00 -27.91 -22.52
C VAL A 126 29.45 -28.31 -23.90
N MET A 127 29.30 -27.33 -24.80
CA MET A 127 29.26 -27.53 -26.25
C MET A 127 29.68 -26.26 -26.97
#